data_AF-A0A7J9VKU2-F1
#
_entry.id   AF-A0A7J9VKU2-F1
#
_cell.length_a   1.000
_cell.length_b   1.000
_cell.length_c   1.000
_cell.angle_alpha   90.00
_cell.angle_beta   90.00
_cell.angle_gamma   90.00
#
_symmetry.space_group_name_H-M   'P 1'
#
loop_
_entity.id
_entity.type
_entity.pdbx_description
1 polymer ?
#
loop_
_entity_poly.entity_id
_entity_poly.type
_entity_poly.pdbx_seq_one_letter_code
_entity_poly.pdbx_strand_id
1 'polypeptide(L)' 'MSFKLGVDVGGTFTDVLVQSEESREITLLKVLSTPEDQSAGV' A
#
# COMPACT_ATOMS: atom_id res chain seq x y z
N MET A 1 -10.05 -15.46 -6.04
CA MET A 1 -9.91 -14.20 -5.28
C MET A 1 -8.73 -13.43 -5.87
N SER A 2 -8.98 -12.22 -6.35
CA SER A 2 -7.99 -11.36 -7.01
C SER A 2 -8.05 -9.99 -6.35
N PHE A 3 -6.87 -9.39 -6.15
CA PHE A 3 -6.73 -8.09 -5.52
C PHE A 3 -5.86 -7.20 -6.40
N LYS A 4 -6.21 -5.92 -6.47
CA LYS A 4 -5.33 -4.88 -7.00
C LYS A 4 -4.63 -4.21 -5.84
N LEU A 5 -3.32 -4.04 -5.98
CA LEU A 5 -2.48 -3.35 -5.02
C LEU A 5 -1.94 -2.08 -5.67
N GLY A 6 -2.17 -0.94 -5.02
CA GLY A 6 -1.51 0.33 -5.32
C GLY A 6 -0.57 0.68 -4.17
N VAL A 7 0.64 1.08 -4.51
CA VAL A 7 1.66 1.53 -3.53
C VAL A 7 2.21 2.88 -4.01
N ASP A 8 2.16 3.88 -3.13
CA ASP A 8 2.78 5.20 -3.33
C ASP A 8 3.81 5.45 -2.23
N VAL A 9 5.07 5.50 -2.62
CA VAL A 9 6.20 5.62 -1.70
C VAL A 9 6.58 7.08 -1.54
N GLY A 10 6.33 7.63 -0.35
CA GLY A 10 6.76 8.97 0.04
C GLY A 10 8.02 8.98 0.91
N GLY A 11 8.41 10.17 1.38
CA GLY A 11 9.56 10.33 2.27
C GLY A 11 9.27 10.03 3.75
N THR A 12 8.07 10.36 4.23
CA THR A 12 7.66 10.10 5.63
C THR A 12 6.76 8.87 5.75
N PHE A 13 5.84 8.71 4.80
CA PHE A 13 4.87 7.63 4.80
C PHE A 13 4.79 6.98 3.42
N THR A 14 4.47 5.69 3.43
CA THR A 14 4.08 4.91 2.26
C THR A 14 2.58 4.62 2.36
N ASP A 15 1.86 4.92 1.28
CA ASP A 15 0.42 4.70 1.17
C ASP A 15 0.16 3.40 0.41
N VAL A 16 -0.63 2.50 1.00
CA VAL A 16 -0.99 1.21 0.43
C VAL A 16 -2.50 1.13 0.25
N LEU A 17 -2.94 0.86 -0.98
CA LEU A 17 -4.34 0.66 -1.35
C LEU A 17 -4.53 -0.77 -1.82
N VAL A 18 -5.46 -1.48 -1.17
CA VAL A 18 -5.87 -2.82 -1.58
C VAL A 18 -7.32 -2.76 -2.05
N GLN A 19 -7.58 -3.23 -3.27
CA GLN A 19 -8.93 -3.38 -3.79
C GLN A 19 -9.23 -4.84 -4.08
N SER A 20 -10.31 -5.35 -3.49
CA SER A 20 -10.90 -6.64 -3.87
C SER A 20 -11.61 -6.53 -5.22
N GLU A 21 -11.24 -7.34 -6.21
CA GLU A 21 -11.94 -7.32 -7.51
C GLU A 21 -13.36 -7.89 -7.43
N GLU A 22 -13.60 -8.76 -6.46
CA GLU A 22 -14.88 -9.46 -6.25
C GLU A 22 -15.89 -8.59 -5.49
N SER A 23 -15.53 -8.11 -4.29
CA SER A 23 -16.43 -7.29 -3.46
C SER A 23 -16.38 -5.81 -3.79
N ARG A 24 -15.37 -5.36 -4.55
CA ARG A 24 -15.04 -3.93 -4.78
C ARG A 24 -14.72 -3.15 -3.52
N GLU A 25 -14.51 -3.83 -2.40
CA GLU A 25 -14.03 -3.23 -1.16
C GLU A 25 -12.63 -2.64 -1.35
N ILE A 26 -12.41 -1.47 -0.76
CA ILE A 26 -11.14 -0.76 -0.77
C ILE A 26 -10.65 -0.60 0.67
N THR A 27 -9.43 -1.04 0.93
CA THR A 27 -8.73 -0.82 2.20
C THR A 27 -7.54 0.11 1.96
N LEU A 28 -7.39 1.10 2.83
CA LEU A 28 -6.30 2.06 2.82
C LEU A 28 -5.45 1.89 4.08
N LEU A 29 -4.14 1.83 3.89
CA LEU A 29 -3.15 1.72 4.95
C LEU A 29 -2.11 2.81 4.74
N LYS A 30 -1.62 3.37 5.85
CA LYS A 30 -0.50 4.31 5.87
C LYS A 30 0.53 3.77 6.86
N VAL A 31 1.75 3.58 6.38
CA VAL A 31 2.87 3.10 7.17
C VAL A 31 4.03 4.09 7.07
N LEU A 32 4.93 4.10 8.05
CA LEU A 32 6.14 4.91 7.95
C LEU A 32 7.00 4.41 6.78
N SER A 33 7.56 5.32 5.99
CA SER A 33 8.54 4.96 4.98
C SER A 33 9.85 4.52 5.64
N THR A 34 10.60 3.69 4.93
CA THR A 34 11.94 3.23 5.30
C THR A 34 12.94 3.73 4.24
N PRO A 35 13.45 4.98 4.36
CA PRO A 35 14.29 5.62 3.35
C PRO A 35 15.52 4.81 2.93
N GLU A 36 16.10 4.07 3.87
CA GLU A 36 17.24 3.19 3.67
C GLU A 36 16.92 1.95 2.83
N ASP A 37 15.70 1.44 2.91
CA ASP A 37 15.20 0.30 2.12
C ASP A 37 13.67 0.36 2.02
N GLN A 38 13.16 0.89 0.91
CA GLN A 38 11.73 1.08 0.70
C GLN A 38 10.93 -0.24 0.69
N SER A 39 11.58 -1.37 0.44
CA SER A 39 10.91 -2.67 0.44
C SER A 39 10.49 -3.12 1.85
N ALA A 40 11.11 -2.57 2.91
CA ALA A 40 10.71 -2.84 4.28
C ALA A 40 9.41 -2.11 4.70
N GLY A 41 9.05 -1.04 3.98
CA GLY A 41 7.83 -0.26 4.19
C GLY A 41 6.63 -0.71 3.35
N VAL A 42 6.76 -1.80 2.58
CA VAL A 42 5.73 -2.35 1.67
C VAL A 42 5.44 -3.79 2.04
#